data_AF-A0A2G1DLI5-F1
#
_entry.id   AF-A0A2G1DLI5-F1
#
_cell.length_a   1.000
_cell.length_b   1.000
_cell.length_c   1.000
_cell.angle_alpha   90.00
_cell.angle_beta   90.00
_cell.angle_gamma   90.00
#
_symmetry.space_group_name_H-M   'P 1'
#
loop_
_entity.id
_entity.type
_entity.pdbx_description
1 polymer ?
#
loop_
_entity_poly.entity_id
_entity_poly.type
_entity_poly.pdbx_seq_one_letter_code
_entity_poly.pdbx_strand_id
1 'polypeptide(L)'
;MYWLRIISATILAAVIGFLIHVLYGQGIAIEYVQNAAENGRLNDVIMQPYPTWLISVASFTALIPAFGKVFVYILIQDKLPSKNKIFKGAIFGILLLFVSDDLFRMPIMNIITGNPIDVVFIQSLEKWIIYPLMGIFIAILAPKQLFFISNKVD
;
A
#
# COMPACT_ATOMS: atom_id res chain seq x y z
N MET A 1 -18.26 17.19 -8.91
CA MET A 1 -18.29 16.12 -7.88
C MET A 1 -17.26 15.01 -8.09
N TYR A 2 -16.96 14.57 -9.33
CA TYR A 2 -15.97 13.51 -9.61
C TYR A 2 -14.57 13.80 -9.08
N TRP A 3 -14.04 14.99 -9.34
CA TRP A 3 -12.72 15.41 -8.84
C TRP A 3 -12.62 15.38 -7.32
N LEU A 4 -13.66 15.83 -6.61
CA LEU A 4 -13.70 15.75 -5.16
C LEU A 4 -13.55 14.30 -4.68
N ARG A 5 -14.25 13.35 -5.32
CA ARG A 5 -14.16 11.92 -4.99
C ARG A 5 -12.77 11.33 -5.28
N ILE A 6 -12.12 11.75 -6.36
CA ILE A 6 -10.75 11.33 -6.70
C ILE A 6 -9.76 11.86 -5.67
N ILE A 7 -9.86 13.15 -5.32
CA ILE A 7 -9.03 13.78 -4.30
C ILE A 7 -9.24 13.12 -2.95
N SER A 8 -10.50 12.92 -2.52
CA SER A 8 -10.81 12.23 -1.26
C SER A 8 -10.30 10.79 -1.23
N ALA A 9 -10.46 10.03 -2.33
CA ALA A 9 -9.92 8.67 -2.42
C ALA A 9 -8.39 8.66 -2.30
N THR A 10 -7.72 9.62 -2.95
CA THR A 10 -6.26 9.76 -2.94
C THR A 10 -5.75 10.08 -1.54
N ILE A 11 -6.32 11.12 -0.91
CA ILE A 11 -5.93 11.53 0.44
C ILE A 11 -6.18 10.39 1.43
N LEU A 12 -7.36 9.76 1.39
CA LEU A 12 -7.68 8.69 2.33
C LEU A 12 -6.77 7.47 2.14
N ALA A 13 -6.50 7.06 0.89
CA ALA A 13 -5.60 5.96 0.61
C ALA A 13 -4.17 6.26 1.09
N ALA A 14 -3.67 7.47 0.86
CA ALA A 14 -2.35 7.90 1.33
C ALA A 14 -2.28 7.93 2.86
N VAL A 15 -3.29 8.51 3.53
CA VAL A 15 -3.36 8.59 4.99
C VAL A 15 -3.38 7.19 5.61
N ILE A 16 -4.17 6.26 5.07
CA ILE A 16 -4.25 4.90 5.61
C ILE A 16 -2.95 4.13 5.41
N GLY A 17 -2.36 4.23 4.22
CA GLY A 17 -1.05 3.61 3.96
C GLY A 17 0.03 4.19 4.88
N PHE A 18 0.04 5.51 5.08
CA PHE A 18 1.00 6.19 5.94
C PHE A 18 0.80 5.86 7.43
N LEU A 19 -0.44 5.79 7.91
CA LEU A 19 -0.74 5.41 9.29
C LEU A 19 -0.24 4.00 9.62
N ILE A 20 -0.46 3.04 8.72
CA ILE A 20 0.05 1.67 8.92
C ILE A 20 1.58 1.68 8.84
N HIS A 21 2.18 2.41 7.90
CA HIS A 21 3.63 2.53 7.80
C HIS A 21 4.26 3.11 9.08
N VAL A 22 3.65 4.13 9.70
CA VAL A 22 4.15 4.74 10.93
C VAL A 22 3.89 3.85 12.15
N LEU A 23 2.65 3.40 12.36
CA LEU A 23 2.28 2.68 13.58
C LEU A 23 2.84 1.24 13.60
N TYR A 24 2.74 0.55 12.47
CA TYR A 24 3.23 -0.82 12.36
C TYR A 24 4.68 -0.86 11.88
N GLY A 25 4.98 -0.25 10.73
CA GLY A 25 6.32 -0.31 10.13
C GLY A 25 7.41 0.33 11.00
N GLN A 26 7.25 1.61 11.33
CA GLN A 26 8.20 2.37 12.15
C GLN A 26 8.00 2.19 13.67
N GLY A 27 6.94 1.51 14.09
CA GLY A 27 6.69 1.17 15.50
C GLY A 27 7.01 -0.29 15.77
N ILE A 28 6.00 -1.15 15.68
CA ILE A 28 6.07 -2.56 16.11
C ILE A 28 7.11 -3.36 15.31
N ALA A 29 7.12 -3.22 13.98
CA ALA A 29 7.97 -4.02 13.12
C ALA A 29 9.45 -3.63 13.29
N ILE A 30 9.77 -2.33 13.35
CA ILE A 30 11.16 -1.90 13.55
C ILE A 30 11.68 -2.29 14.93
N GLU A 31 10.86 -2.19 15.98
CA GLU A 31 11.22 -2.63 17.33
C GLU A 31 11.55 -4.13 17.35
N TYR A 32 10.71 -4.94 16.69
CA TYR A 32 10.96 -6.37 16.56
C TYR A 32 12.26 -6.69 15.79
N VAL A 33 12.50 -5.97 14.68
CA VAL A 33 13.69 -6.13 13.85
C VAL A 33 14.96 -5.70 14.62
N GLN A 34 14.91 -4.60 15.36
CA GLN A 34 16.02 -4.12 16.18
C GLN A 34 16.35 -5.11 17.30
N ASN A 35 15.34 -5.62 18.01
CA ASN A 35 15.53 -6.68 18.99
C ASN A 35 16.15 -7.94 18.36
N ALA A 36 15.74 -8.33 17.15
CA ALA A 36 16.36 -9.45 16.44
C ALA A 36 17.82 -9.17 16.04
N ALA A 37 18.14 -7.94 15.63
CA ALA A 37 19.50 -7.50 15.30
C ALA A 37 20.42 -7.53 16.54
N GLU A 38 19.97 -6.96 17.66
CA GLU A 38 20.73 -6.89 18.91
C GLU A 38 21.06 -8.29 19.47
N ASN A 39 20.18 -9.26 19.22
CA ASN A 39 20.39 -10.66 19.57
C ASN A 39 21.26 -11.43 18.55
N GLY A 40 21.88 -10.74 17.59
CA GLY A 40 22.76 -11.34 16.58
C GLY A 40 22.03 -12.24 15.58
N ARG A 41 20.70 -12.11 15.45
CA ARG A 41 19.89 -12.94 14.55
C ARG A 41 19.81 -12.39 13.13
N LEU A 42 20.30 -11.17 12.89
CA LEU A 42 20.30 -10.53 11.58
C LEU A 42 21.72 -10.32 11.08
N ASN A 43 21.91 -10.60 9.78
CA ASN A 43 23.20 -10.46 9.13
C ASN A 43 23.54 -8.98 8.83
N ASP A 44 22.54 -8.13 8.56
CA ASP A 44 22.77 -6.74 8.16
C ASP A 44 21.53 -5.85 8.43
N VAL A 45 21.33 -5.28 9.62
CA VAL A 45 20.44 -4.12 9.79
C VAL A 45 20.81 -3.29 11.04
N ILE A 46 21.33 -2.08 10.82
CA ILE A 46 21.12 -0.96 11.76
C ILE A 46 20.46 0.16 10.96
N MET A 47 19.13 0.28 11.07
CA MET A 47 18.40 1.41 10.50
C MET A 47 18.42 2.56 11.52
N GLN A 48 19.04 3.69 11.15
CA GLN A 48 18.96 4.91 11.93
C GLN A 48 17.64 5.66 11.65
N PRO A 49 17.05 6.32 12.66
CA PRO A 49 15.82 7.08 12.49
C PRO A 49 16.03 8.24 11.50
N TYR A 50 15.09 8.41 10.58
CA TYR A 50 15.11 9.50 9.60
C TYR A 50 14.86 10.86 10.26
N PRO A 51 15.49 11.95 9.78
CA PRO A 51 15.22 13.29 10.29
C PRO A 51 13.78 13.74 9.94
N THR A 52 13.16 14.54 10.81
CA THR A 52 11.75 14.93 10.71
C THR A 52 11.39 15.60 9.38
N TRP A 53 12.27 16.42 8.82
CA TRP A 53 12.03 17.09 7.53
C TRP A 53 11.87 16.09 6.38
N LEU A 54 12.63 14.98 6.42
CA LEU A 54 12.57 13.93 5.40
C LEU A 54 11.25 13.16 5.52
N ILE A 55 10.78 12.90 6.74
CA ILE A 55 9.47 12.30 7.01
C ILE A 55 8.35 13.18 6.45
N SER A 56 8.44 14.51 6.60
CA SER A 56 7.48 15.43 6.01
C SER A 56 7.47 15.40 4.49
N VAL A 57 8.64 15.39 3.84
CA VAL A 57 8.72 15.27 2.37
C VAL A 57 8.17 13.92 1.90
N ALA A 58 8.49 12.83 2.61
CA ALA A 58 7.98 11.49 2.32
C ALA A 58 6.45 11.42 2.41
N SER A 59 5.84 12.06 3.41
CA SER A 59 4.38 12.06 3.57
C SER A 59 3.68 12.84 2.46
N PHE A 60 4.24 13.96 2.00
CA PHE A 60 3.69 14.70 0.85
C PHE A 60 3.85 13.92 -0.46
N THR A 61 5.04 13.36 -0.71
CA THR A 61 5.30 12.60 -1.95
C THR A 61 4.50 11.31 -2.02
N ALA A 62 4.08 10.73 -0.89
CA ALA A 62 3.21 9.55 -0.84
C ALA A 62 1.84 9.75 -1.53
N LEU A 63 1.39 10.99 -1.71
CA LEU A 63 0.18 11.31 -2.47
C LEU A 63 0.30 10.94 -3.95
N ILE A 64 1.50 11.00 -4.53
CA ILE A 64 1.75 10.71 -5.96
C ILE A 64 1.44 9.24 -6.29
N PRO A 65 2.05 8.23 -5.63
CA PRO A 65 1.71 6.84 -5.91
C PRO A 65 0.28 6.49 -5.47
N ALA A 66 -0.27 7.15 -4.45
CA ALA A 66 -1.69 6.98 -4.09
C ALA A 66 -2.63 7.44 -5.20
N PHE A 67 -2.35 8.61 -5.80
CA PHE A 67 -3.11 9.11 -6.95
C PHE A 67 -3.02 8.16 -8.14
N GLY A 68 -1.82 7.65 -8.45
CA GLY A 68 -1.63 6.65 -9.50
C GLY A 68 -2.49 5.40 -9.29
N LYS A 69 -2.55 4.87 -8.06
CA LYS A 69 -3.40 3.72 -7.72
C LYS A 69 -4.89 4.03 -7.88
N VAL A 70 -5.35 5.21 -7.46
CA VAL A 70 -6.74 5.64 -7.66
C VAL A 70 -7.07 5.71 -9.15
N PHE A 71 -6.17 6.30 -9.94
CA PHE A 71 -6.35 6.41 -11.38
C PHE A 71 -6.44 5.04 -12.05
N VAL A 72 -5.51 4.12 -11.73
CA VAL A 72 -5.54 2.75 -12.24
C VAL A 72 -6.84 2.04 -11.85
N TYR A 73 -7.27 2.16 -10.58
CA TYR A 73 -8.54 1.57 -10.15
C TYR A 73 -9.71 2.07 -11.00
N ILE A 74 -9.79 3.38 -11.25
CA ILE A 74 -10.87 3.95 -12.05
C ILE A 74 -10.91 3.34 -13.46
N LEU A 75 -9.75 3.07 -14.07
CA LEU A 75 -9.64 2.50 -15.41
C LEU A 75 -10.04 1.02 -15.47
N ILE A 76 -9.81 0.25 -14.41
CA ILE A 76 -9.98 -1.20 -14.43
C ILE A 76 -11.17 -1.70 -13.61
N GLN A 77 -11.81 -0.86 -12.79
CA GLN A 77 -12.83 -1.29 -11.82
C GLN A 77 -13.98 -2.07 -12.45
N ASP A 78 -14.39 -1.76 -13.68
CA ASP A 78 -15.48 -2.45 -14.37
C ASP A 78 -15.09 -3.86 -14.86
N LYS A 79 -13.78 -4.13 -14.96
CA LYS A 79 -13.22 -5.42 -15.36
C LYS A 79 -12.92 -6.34 -14.16
N LEU A 80 -12.97 -5.82 -12.93
CA LEU A 80 -12.70 -6.61 -11.73
C LEU A 80 -13.84 -7.60 -11.45
N PRO A 81 -13.53 -8.86 -11.10
CA PRO A 81 -14.53 -9.92 -10.91
C PRO A 81 -15.28 -9.76 -9.58
N SER A 82 -16.23 -8.82 -9.54
CA SER A 82 -17.22 -8.71 -8.47
C SER A 82 -18.30 -7.68 -8.81
N LYS A 83 -19.45 -7.74 -8.12
CA LYS A 83 -20.42 -6.64 -8.08
C LYS A 83 -20.28 -5.78 -6.81
N ASN A 84 -19.67 -6.32 -5.75
CA ASN A 84 -19.49 -5.63 -4.47
C ASN A 84 -18.23 -4.75 -4.51
N LYS A 85 -18.37 -3.46 -4.19
CA LYS A 85 -17.25 -2.49 -4.18
C LYS A 85 -16.13 -2.89 -3.23
N ILE A 86 -16.46 -3.39 -2.04
CA ILE A 86 -15.45 -3.79 -1.05
C ILE A 86 -14.62 -4.94 -1.62
N PHE A 87 -15.27 -5.94 -2.19
CA PHE A 87 -14.58 -7.08 -2.78
C PHE A 87 -13.77 -6.69 -4.03
N LYS A 88 -14.28 -5.78 -4.89
CA LYS A 88 -13.47 -5.20 -5.98
C LYS A 88 -12.22 -4.51 -5.44
N GLY A 89 -12.36 -3.75 -4.36
CA GLY A 89 -11.24 -3.06 -3.71
C GLY A 89 -10.21 -4.03 -3.12
N ALA A 90 -10.67 -5.10 -2.46
CA ALA A 90 -9.81 -6.15 -1.93
C ALA A 90 -9.04 -6.86 -3.06
N ILE A 91 -9.73 -7.26 -4.15
CA ILE A 91 -9.08 -7.84 -5.33
C ILE A 91 -8.05 -6.86 -5.90
N PHE A 92 -8.42 -5.59 -6.05
CA PHE A 92 -7.50 -4.57 -6.56
C PHE A 92 -6.26 -4.42 -5.68
N GLY A 93 -6.43 -4.36 -4.36
CA GLY A 93 -5.31 -4.29 -3.43
C GLY A 93 -4.42 -5.53 -3.46
N ILE A 94 -4.99 -6.72 -3.65
CA ILE A 94 -4.23 -7.95 -3.88
C ILE A 94 -3.46 -7.86 -5.21
N LEU A 95 -4.07 -7.36 -6.29
CA LEU A 95 -3.36 -7.14 -7.55
C LEU A 95 -2.18 -6.16 -7.39
N LEU A 96 -2.35 -5.10 -6.59
CA LEU A 96 -1.24 -4.20 -6.27
C LEU A 96 -0.11 -4.93 -5.53
N LEU A 97 -0.43 -5.85 -4.62
CA LEU A 97 0.57 -6.71 -3.97
C LEU A 97 1.32 -7.58 -4.98
N PHE A 98 0.62 -8.21 -5.92
CA PHE A 98 1.24 -9.06 -6.95
C PHE A 98 2.17 -8.28 -7.89
N VAL A 99 1.83 -7.03 -8.20
CA VAL A 99 2.66 -6.17 -9.06
C VAL A 99 3.82 -5.55 -8.28
N SER A 100 3.69 -5.43 -6.95
CA SER A 100 4.80 -5.04 -6.09
C SER A 100 5.76 -6.20 -5.85
N ASP A 101 7.02 -5.89 -5.55
CA ASP A 101 7.99 -6.89 -5.14
C ASP A 101 7.72 -7.45 -3.72
N ASP A 102 6.77 -6.86 -2.98
CA ASP A 102 6.53 -7.10 -1.56
C ASP A 102 5.80 -8.42 -1.24
N LEU A 103 5.11 -9.04 -2.20
CA LEU A 103 4.32 -10.25 -1.93
C LEU A 103 5.18 -11.52 -1.84
N PHE A 104 6.10 -11.71 -2.79
CA PHE A 104 6.90 -12.93 -2.87
C PHE A 104 8.39 -12.65 -3.02
N ARG A 105 8.77 -11.75 -3.92
CA ARG A 105 10.18 -11.53 -4.26
C ARG A 105 10.98 -11.04 -3.05
N MET A 106 10.56 -9.96 -2.40
CA MET A 106 11.26 -9.44 -1.22
C MET A 106 11.26 -10.44 -0.05
N PRO A 107 10.14 -11.10 0.31
CA PRO A 107 10.16 -12.15 1.33
C PRO A 107 11.14 -13.29 1.01
N ILE A 108 11.11 -13.83 -0.21
CA ILE A 108 12.00 -14.92 -0.63
C ILE A 108 13.46 -14.47 -0.59
N MET A 109 13.77 -13.28 -1.11
CA MET A 109 15.13 -12.75 -1.10
C MET A 109 15.65 -12.58 0.33
N ASN A 110 14.84 -12.04 1.24
CA ASN A 110 15.23 -11.87 2.65
C ASN A 110 15.50 -13.23 3.34
N ILE A 111 14.70 -14.25 3.06
CA ILE A 111 14.95 -15.61 3.58
C ILE A 111 16.27 -16.16 3.01
N ILE A 112 16.51 -16.00 1.71
CA ILE A 112 17.73 -16.48 1.04
C ILE A 112 18.98 -15.77 1.57
N THR A 113 18.89 -14.49 1.93
CA THR A 113 20.01 -13.73 2.54
C THR A 113 20.24 -14.08 4.01
N GLY A 114 19.51 -15.05 4.56
CA GLY A 114 19.70 -15.56 5.91
C GLY A 114 18.90 -14.82 6.98
N ASN A 115 17.92 -14.00 6.62
CA ASN A 115 17.06 -13.37 7.61
C ASN A 115 16.08 -14.41 8.20
N PRO A 116 15.84 -14.39 9.52
CA PRO A 116 14.87 -15.27 10.16
C PRO A 116 13.46 -15.11 9.58
N ILE A 117 12.76 -16.22 9.35
CA ILE A 117 11.43 -16.25 8.70
C ILE A 117 10.41 -15.39 9.46
N ASP A 118 10.46 -15.39 10.79
CA ASP A 118 9.63 -14.56 11.66
C ASP A 118 9.86 -13.06 11.40
N VAL A 119 11.12 -12.62 11.29
CA VAL A 119 11.45 -11.23 10.97
C VAL A 119 10.93 -10.86 9.57
N VAL A 120 11.15 -11.73 8.59
CA VAL A 120 10.66 -11.52 7.22
C VAL A 120 9.14 -11.39 7.19
N PHE A 121 8.43 -12.23 7.93
CA PHE A 121 6.97 -12.19 8.01
C PHE A 121 6.49 -10.88 8.62
N ILE A 122 7.06 -10.45 9.75
CA ILE A 122 6.74 -9.18 10.41
C ILE A 122 6.99 -7.99 9.47
N GLN A 123 8.12 -7.96 8.76
CA GLN A 123 8.39 -6.88 7.81
C GLN A 123 7.42 -6.88 6.61
N SER A 124 7.07 -8.06 6.10
CA SER A 124 6.21 -8.22 4.93
C SER A 124 4.75 -7.85 5.22
N LEU A 125 4.29 -8.10 6.46
CA LEU A 125 2.94 -7.81 6.90
C LEU A 125 2.53 -6.34 6.70
N GLU A 126 3.47 -5.39 6.83
CA GLU A 126 3.20 -3.97 6.61
C GLU A 126 2.53 -3.75 5.24
N LYS A 127 3.19 -4.23 4.17
CA LYS A 127 2.71 -4.06 2.80
C LYS A 127 1.51 -4.94 2.51
N TRP A 128 1.49 -6.15 3.05
CA TRP A 128 0.37 -7.08 2.90
C TRP A 128 -0.93 -6.54 3.49
N ILE A 129 -0.87 -5.68 4.50
CA ILE A 129 -2.03 -5.01 5.08
C ILE A 129 -2.34 -3.71 4.33
N ILE A 130 -1.32 -2.90 4.00
CA ILE A 130 -1.49 -1.60 3.35
C ILE A 130 -2.25 -1.72 2.03
N TYR A 131 -1.81 -2.58 1.10
CA TYR A 131 -2.38 -2.57 -0.24
C TYR A 131 -3.85 -3.05 -0.31
N PRO A 132 -4.27 -4.14 0.36
CA PRO A 132 -5.68 -4.53 0.43
C PRO A 132 -6.56 -3.45 1.05
N LEU A 133 -6.14 -2.84 2.17
CA LEU A 133 -6.91 -1.77 2.80
C LEU A 133 -7.01 -0.55 1.89
N MET A 134 -5.88 -0.07 1.34
CA MET A 134 -5.90 1.01 0.35
C MET A 134 -6.86 0.71 -0.79
N GLY A 135 -6.80 -0.50 -1.36
CA GLY A 135 -7.69 -0.91 -2.44
C GLY A 135 -9.18 -0.83 -2.07
N ILE A 136 -9.56 -1.26 -0.85
CA ILE A 136 -10.92 -1.14 -0.33
C ILE A 136 -11.36 0.33 -0.23
N PHE A 137 -10.56 1.20 0.37
CA PHE A 137 -10.92 2.62 0.54
C PHE A 137 -10.98 3.37 -0.79
N ILE A 138 -10.06 3.06 -1.71
CA ILE A 138 -10.12 3.55 -3.09
C ILE A 138 -11.45 3.12 -3.73
N ALA A 139 -11.82 1.84 -3.64
CA ALA A 139 -13.04 1.33 -4.26
C ALA A 139 -14.34 1.92 -3.71
N ILE A 140 -14.36 2.27 -2.42
CA ILE A 140 -15.53 2.90 -1.79
C ILE A 140 -15.71 4.33 -2.31
N LEU A 141 -14.62 5.10 -2.41
CA LEU A 141 -14.66 6.53 -2.69
C LEU A 141 -14.58 6.87 -4.18
N ALA A 142 -13.78 6.13 -4.95
CA ALA A 142 -13.51 6.43 -6.35
C ALA A 142 -14.81 6.47 -7.19
N PRO A 143 -14.92 7.42 -8.13
CA PRO A 143 -16.06 7.45 -9.03
C PRO A 143 -16.05 6.26 -10.00
N LYS A 144 -17.25 5.84 -10.45
CA LYS A 144 -17.39 4.72 -11.38
C LYS A 144 -16.78 4.98 -12.76
N GLN A 145 -16.84 6.21 -13.27
CA GLN A 145 -16.31 6.57 -14.60
C GLN A 145 -15.75 7.99 -14.56
N LEU A 146 -14.61 8.19 -15.22
CA LEU A 146 -13.92 9.49 -15.31
C LEU A 146 -14.54 10.40 -16.38
N PHE A 147 -15.04 9.79 -17.46
CA PHE A 147 -15.64 10.48 -18.61
C PHE A 147 -17.03 9.90 -18.88
N PHE A 148 -18.04 10.76 -18.99
CA PHE A 148 -19.25 10.42 -19.72
C PHE A 148 -18.82 10.22 -21.18
N ILE A 149 -18.72 8.98 -21.66
CA ILE A 149 -18.93 8.76 -23.08
C ILE A 149 -20.42 9.01 -23.28
N SER A 150 -20.77 10.20 -23.76
CA SER A 150 -22.10 10.48 -24.27
C SER A 150 -22.30 9.60 -25.51
N ASN A 151 -22.65 8.34 -25.32
CA ASN A 151 -23.26 7.54 -26.37
C ASN A 151 -24.70 8.03 -26.53
N LYS A 152 -24.86 9.24 -27.05
CA LYS A 152 -25.98 9.57 -27.92
C LYS A 152 -25.52 9.18 -29.32
N VAL A 153 -25.72 7.91 -29.66
CA VAL A 153 -25.90 7.54 -31.05
C VAL A 153 -27.41 7.46 -31.18
N ASP A 154 -27.97 8.45 -31.87
CA ASP A 154 -29.37 8.52 -32.27
C ASP A 154 -29.75 7.31 -33.15
#